data_AF-A0A916J9A5-F1
#
_entry.id   AF-A0A916J9A5-F1
#
_cell.length_a   1.000
_cell.length_b   1.000
_cell.length_c   1.000
_cell.angle_alpha   90.00
_cell.angle_beta   90.00
_cell.angle_gamma   90.00
#
_symmetry.space_group_name_H-M   'P 1'
#
loop_
_entity.id
_entity.type
_entity.pdbx_description
1 polymer ?
#
loop_
_entity_poly.entity_id
_entity_poly.type
_entity_poly.pdbx_seq_one_letter_code
_entity_poly.pdbx_strand_id
1 'polypeptide(L)' 'MENFFYKIVAPDMVWLHYYDEYKTKHFRELLGKEAREFIESMQSFAKDLANMLDEEGDE' A
#
# COMPACT_ATOMS: atom_id res chain seq x y z
N MET A 1 6.45 12.47 5.28
CA MET A 1 6.10 11.18 4.65
C MET A 1 6.01 11.43 3.17
N GLU A 2 6.88 10.80 2.39
CA GLU A 2 6.75 10.80 0.93
C GLU A 2 5.39 10.20 0.57
N ASN A 3 4.63 10.89 -0.29
CA ASN A 3 3.32 10.41 -0.69
C ASN A 3 3.50 9.21 -1.61
N PHE A 4 3.40 8.02 -1.04
CA PHE A 4 3.39 6.75 -1.77
C PHE A 4 1.95 6.40 -2.15
N PHE A 5 1.72 6.16 -3.44
CA PHE A 5 0.41 5.82 -3.97
C PHE A 5 0.47 4.49 -4.68
N TYR A 6 -0.59 3.72 -4.56
CA TYR A 6 -0.74 2.48 -5.29
C TYR A 6 -2.16 2.29 -5.82
N LYS A 7 -2.28 1.48 -6.86
CA LYS A 7 -3.54 1.01 -7.42
C LYS A 7 -3.44 -0.48 -7.71
N ILE A 8 -4.30 -1.28 -7.10
CA ILE A 8 -4.46 -2.70 -7.44
C ILE A 8 -5.25 -2.75 -8.75
N VAL A 9 -4.60 -3.24 -9.81
CA VAL A 9 -5.20 -3.35 -11.15
C VAL A 9 -5.83 -4.72 -11.33
N ALA A 10 -5.16 -5.76 -10.85
CA ALA A 10 -5.61 -7.16 -10.83
C ALA A 10 -4.99 -7.88 -9.61
N PRO A 11 -5.42 -9.12 -9.28
CA PRO A 11 -4.88 -9.87 -8.14
C PRO A 11 -3.36 -10.13 -8.19
N ASP A 12 -2.76 -10.02 -9.37
CA ASP A 12 -1.33 -10.20 -9.61
C ASP A 12 -0.70 -8.99 -10.34
N MET A 13 -1.34 -7.82 -10.25
CA MET A 13 -0.85 -6.59 -10.87
C MET A 13 -1.14 -5.37 -10.00
N VAL A 14 -0.10 -4.64 -9.62
CA VAL A 14 -0.19 -3.40 -8.84
C VAL A 14 0.63 -2.31 -9.50
N TRP A 15 0.05 -1.11 -9.61
CA TRP A 15 0.76 0.10 -10.02
C TRP A 15 1.14 0.91 -8.81
N LEU A 16 2.40 1.32 -8.73
CA LEU A 16 2.94 2.18 -7.69
C LEU A 16 3.41 3.49 -8.31
N HIS A 17 3.19 4.60 -7.61
CA HIS A 17 3.90 5.83 -7.91
C HIS A 17 4.20 6.63 -6.64
N TYR A 18 5.33 7.32 -6.66
CA TYR A 18 5.75 8.20 -5.58
C TYR A 18 6.54 9.38 -6.15
N TYR A 19 6.73 10.41 -5.33
CA TYR A 19 7.58 11.55 -5.66
C TYR A 19 8.83 11.47 -4.78
N ASP A 20 10.00 11.63 -5.38
CA ASP A 20 11.24 11.77 -4.61
C ASP A 20 11.37 13.17 -3.99
N GLU A 21 12.45 13.39 -3.23
CA GLU A 21 12.77 14.67 -2.59
C GLU A 21 12.88 15.85 -3.58
N TYR A 22 13.16 15.56 -4.86
CA TYR A 22 13.25 16.54 -5.95
C TYR A 22 11.93 16.71 -6.72
N LYS A 23 10.83 16.12 -6.22
CA LYS A 23 9.50 16.11 -6.85
C LYS A 23 9.45 15.41 -8.21
N THR A 24 10.40 14.52 -8.49
CA THR A 24 10.35 13.66 -9.68
C THR A 24 9.35 12.53 -9.41
N LYS A 25 8.44 12.31 -10.35
CA LYS A 25 7.48 11.20 -10.26
C LYS A 25 8.14 9.91 -10.73
N HIS A 26 8.16 8.92 -9.85
CA HIS A 26 8.57 7.55 -10.14
C HIS A 26 7.35 6.67 -10.31
N PHE A 27 7.43 5.71 -11.23
CA PHE A 27 6.38 4.73 -11.48
C PHE A 27 7.00 3.33 -11.48
N ARG A 28 6.32 2.39 -10.82
CA ARG A 28 6.72 1.00 -10.79
C ARG A 28 5.51 0.09 -10.94
N GLU A 29 5.63 -0.90 -11.80
CA GLU A 29 4.66 -1.97 -11.95
C GLU A 29 5.14 -3.20 -11.19
N LEU A 30 4.31 -3.73 -10.30
CA LEU A 30 4.52 -5.02 -9.64
C LEU A 30 3.67 -6.07 -10.35
N LEU A 31 4.26 -7.23 -10.61
CA LEU A 31 3.62 -8.32 -11.34
C LEU A 31 3.76 -9.66 -10.60
N GLY A 32 2.79 -10.55 -10.80
CA GLY A 32 2.86 -11.94 -10.37
C GLY A 32 2.99 -12.05 -8.85
N LYS A 33 4.07 -12.70 -8.41
CA LYS A 33 4.35 -12.94 -6.99
C LYS A 33 4.52 -11.63 -6.20
N GLU A 34 5.26 -10.67 -6.74
CA GLU A 34 5.55 -9.41 -6.05
C GLU A 34 4.27 -8.60 -5.80
N ALA A 35 3.35 -8.59 -6.78
CA ALA A 35 2.05 -7.94 -6.62
C ALA A 35 1.21 -8.61 -5.51
N ARG A 36 1.19 -9.94 -5.45
CA ARG A 36 0.42 -10.68 -4.43
C ARG A 36 0.96 -10.42 -3.02
N GLU A 37 2.28 -10.51 -2.85
CA GLU A 37 2.94 -10.23 -1.58
C GLU A 37 2.66 -8.80 -1.10
N PHE A 38 2.65 -7.83 -2.02
CA PHE A 38 2.28 -6.44 -1.71
C PHE A 38 0.83 -6.33 -1.24
N ILE A 39 -0.12 -6.95 -1.94
CA ILE A 39 -1.54 -6.91 -1.58
C ILE A 39 -1.78 -7.55 -0.20
N GLU A 40 -1.17 -8.70 0.07
CA GLU A 40 -1.27 -9.39 1.36
C GLU A 40 -0.74 -8.52 2.50
N SER A 41 0.40 -7.86 2.29
CA SER A 41 0.99 -6.95 3.27
C SER A 41 0.07 -5.76 3.57
N MET A 42 -0.55 -5.17 2.55
CA MET A 42 -1.49 -4.06 2.72
C MET A 42 -2.77 -4.47 3.46
N GLN A 43 -3.27 -5.69 3.21
CA GLN A 43 -4.44 -6.22 3.92
C GLN A 43 -4.14 -6.48 5.40
N SER A 44 -2.96 -7.03 5.70
CA SER A 44 -2.53 -7.21 7.10
C SER A 44 -2.44 -5.88 7.82
N PHE A 45 -1.78 -4.88 7.21
CA PHE A 45 -1.65 -3.56 7.80
C PHE A 45 -3.00 -2.89 8.06
N ALA A 46 -3.94 -2.97 7.10
CA ALA A 46 -5.28 -2.41 7.27
C ALA A 46 -6.05 -3.07 8.42
N LYS A 47 -5.89 -4.40 8.60
CA LYS A 47 -6.49 -5.13 9.71
C LYS A 47 -5.89 -4.71 11.05
N ASP A 48 -4.57 -4.60 11.11
CA ASP A 48 -3.88 -4.20 12.34
C ASP A 48 -4.28 -2.77 12.73
N LEU A 49 -4.39 -1.86 11.76
CA LEU A 49 -4.86 -0.50 11.98
C LEU A 49 -6.32 -0.46 12.46
N ALA A 50 -7.20 -1.29 11.88
CA ALA A 50 -8.59 -1.37 12.32
C ALA A 50 -8.68 -1.82 13.78
N ASN A 51 -7.92 -2.85 14.18
CA ASN A 51 -7.90 -3.31 15.57
C ASN A 51 -7.40 -2.22 16.53
N MET A 52 -6.37 -1.46 16.15
CA MET A 52 -5.87 -0.36 16.98
C MET A 52 -6.90 0.77 17.16
N LEU A 53 -7.68 1.06 16.12
CA LEU A 53 -8.74 2.08 16.19
C LEU A 53 -9.96 1.62 17.00
N ASP A 54 -10.27 0.33 16.98
CA ASP A 54 -11.34 -0.25 17.79
C ASP A 54 -10.99 -0.22 19.30
N GLU A 55 -9.71 -0.36 19.67
CA GLU A 55 -9.25 -0.32 21.07
C GLU A 55 -9.26 1.10 21.70
N GLU A 56 -9.18 2.18 20.90
CA GLU A 56 -9.25 3.57 21.40
C GLU A 56 -10.68 4.09 21.61
N GLY A 57 -11.71 3.34 21.22
CA GLY A 57 -13.12 3.77 21.24
C GLY A 57 -13.91 3.45 22.51
N ASP A 58 -13.31 2.79 23.51
CA ASP A 58 -13.97 2.20 24.69
C ASP A 58 -13.75 2.99 26.02
N GLU A 59 -13.27 4.25 25.98
CA GLU A 59 -13.13 5.13 27.16
C GLU A 59 -14.14 6.29 27.24
#